data_AF-A0A7T3FYK3-F1
#
_entry.id   AF-A0A7T3FYK3-F1
#
_cell.length_a   1.000
_cell.length_b   1.000
_cell.length_c   1.000
_cell.angle_alpha   90.00
_cell.angle_beta   90.00
_cell.angle_gamma   90.00
#
_symmetry.space_group_name_H-M   'P 1'
#
loop_
_entity.id
_entity.type
_entity.pdbx_description
1 polymer ?
#
loop_
_entity_poly.entity_id
_entity_poly.type
_entity_poly.pdbx_seq_one_letter_code
_entity_poly.pdbx_strand_id
1 'polypeptide(L)'
;MDDDVTFAVLGTGGIGRRTLDVARHKEGLTPVAACDRNGVAVDHSGLDVAELLDATEGNIASGPEADGDTPATPESDYASDGGATAMDGGGNGQTASDGVKQAGEDAGIVASGQGEPTETPIDDVIDESDAIDAVLLALPNLEHDFVPRVAERFAAAGYEGVLVDVLKRSRVVGMLDDRADTLEDSGITFVCGAGATPGFLTGAAALAAQSFVEVEEVEIWWGVGLKSGYEDNRGTVREDIAHLDGYDIERARELSETEIEELVEEHDGRLEFHDMEHADDVLLERAGICDAADVSVGGVLDVRSDEKPTTTTVRVTGTTFDGERGTNTFELDDATSMEANVNGPALGYLKAAVLRNRAGDYGVYGPSEVMPSF
;
A
#
# COMPACT_ATOMS: atom_id res chain seq x y z
N MET A 1 -4.79 10.21 28.86
CA MET A 1 -4.37 10.52 27.48
C MET A 1 -5.59 10.18 26.66
N ASP A 2 -6.06 11.10 25.84
CA ASP A 2 -7.08 10.74 24.85
C ASP A 2 -6.39 9.74 23.91
N ASP A 3 -6.90 8.51 23.92
CA ASP A 3 -6.44 7.41 23.05
C ASP A 3 -6.99 7.58 21.62
N ASP A 4 -7.74 8.65 21.37
CA ASP A 4 -8.22 9.02 20.06
C ASP A 4 -7.05 9.53 19.18
N VAL A 5 -7.01 8.98 17.97
CA VAL A 5 -6.05 9.29 16.93
C VAL A 5 -6.82 9.79 15.72
N THR A 6 -6.55 11.02 15.34
CA THR A 6 -7.00 11.59 14.08
C THR A 6 -6.02 11.20 12.99
N PHE A 7 -6.52 10.77 11.83
CA PHE A 7 -5.63 10.38 10.75
C PHE A 7 -6.13 10.77 9.37
N ALA A 8 -5.19 10.89 8.43
CA ALA A 8 -5.46 11.10 7.02
C ALA A 8 -5.11 9.88 6.17
N VAL A 9 -5.78 9.73 5.03
CA VAL A 9 -5.46 8.69 4.02
C VAL A 9 -5.11 9.35 2.70
N LEU A 10 -3.87 9.17 2.23
CA LEU A 10 -3.48 9.61 0.90
C LEU A 10 -3.65 8.47 -0.09
N GLY A 11 -4.52 8.66 -1.08
CA GLY A 11 -4.90 7.68 -2.08
C GLY A 11 -6.17 6.92 -1.70
N THR A 12 -7.29 7.20 -2.36
CA THR A 12 -8.58 6.49 -2.16
C THR A 12 -8.81 5.38 -3.18
N GLY A 13 -7.74 4.69 -3.58
CA GLY A 13 -7.84 3.43 -4.35
C GLY A 13 -8.30 2.25 -3.48
N GLY A 14 -8.11 1.03 -3.98
CA GLY A 14 -8.55 -0.20 -3.29
C GLY A 14 -8.07 -0.29 -1.83
N ILE A 15 -6.78 -0.03 -1.57
CA ILE A 15 -6.23 -0.04 -0.21
C ILE A 15 -6.80 1.10 0.64
N GLY A 16 -6.71 2.36 0.21
CA GLY A 16 -7.15 3.48 1.04
C GLY A 16 -8.64 3.47 1.36
N ARG A 17 -9.49 3.04 0.42
CA ARG A 17 -10.92 2.82 0.72
C ARG A 17 -11.10 1.78 1.81
N ARG A 18 -10.36 0.68 1.73
CA ARG A 18 -10.43 -0.40 2.74
C ARG A 18 -9.81 0.02 4.07
N THR A 19 -8.82 0.92 4.08
CA THR A 19 -8.34 1.57 5.29
C THR A 19 -9.48 2.32 5.98
N LEU A 20 -10.19 3.18 5.25
CA LEU A 20 -11.33 3.94 5.79
C LEU A 20 -12.44 3.00 6.29
N ASP A 21 -12.76 1.96 5.52
CA ASP A 21 -13.76 0.95 5.85
C ASP A 21 -13.43 0.20 7.16
N VAL A 22 -12.21 -0.33 7.27
CA VAL A 22 -11.72 -1.06 8.46
C VAL A 22 -11.66 -0.14 9.68
N ALA A 23 -11.30 1.13 9.52
CA ALA A 23 -11.23 2.09 10.62
C ALA A 23 -12.58 2.26 11.34
N ARG A 24 -13.72 2.10 10.65
CA ARG A 24 -15.07 2.11 11.28
C ARG A 24 -15.27 1.03 12.35
N HIS A 25 -14.44 0.00 12.32
CA HIS A 25 -14.50 -1.13 13.24
C HIS A 25 -13.42 -1.08 14.33
N LYS A 26 -12.63 0.00 14.40
CA LYS A 26 -11.56 0.19 15.38
C LYS A 26 -11.86 1.37 16.30
N GLU A 27 -11.78 1.12 17.60
CA GLU A 27 -11.91 2.18 18.60
C GLU A 27 -10.66 3.08 18.62
N GLY A 28 -10.87 4.38 18.83
CA GLY A 28 -9.81 5.38 18.95
C GLY A 28 -9.21 5.84 17.62
N LEU A 29 -9.86 5.58 16.48
CA LEU A 29 -9.41 6.06 15.17
C LEU A 29 -10.50 6.90 14.51
N THR A 30 -10.15 8.13 14.13
CA THR A 30 -11.05 9.05 13.41
C THR A 30 -10.38 9.53 12.13
N PRO A 31 -10.84 9.11 10.94
CA PRO A 31 -10.34 9.68 9.70
C PRO A 31 -10.87 11.11 9.55
N VAL A 32 -9.97 12.08 9.40
CA VAL A 32 -10.32 13.51 9.29
C VAL A 32 -9.97 14.12 7.94
N ALA A 33 -9.11 13.45 7.16
CA ALA A 33 -8.81 13.86 5.79
C ALA A 33 -8.59 12.64 4.88
N ALA A 34 -8.96 12.77 3.61
CA ALA A 34 -8.65 11.78 2.59
C ALA A 34 -8.48 12.49 1.24
N CYS A 35 -7.57 12.00 0.40
CA CYS A 35 -7.37 12.59 -0.92
C CYS A 35 -7.09 11.54 -1.99
N ASP A 36 -7.38 11.90 -3.23
CA ASP A 36 -6.88 11.22 -4.42
C ASP A 36 -6.37 12.26 -5.42
N ARG A 37 -6.13 11.87 -6.68
CA ARG A 37 -5.57 12.77 -7.68
C ARG A 37 -6.54 13.89 -8.11
N ASN A 38 -7.84 13.74 -7.84
CA ASN A 38 -8.88 14.65 -8.31
C ASN A 38 -9.29 15.65 -7.22
N GLY A 39 -9.08 15.33 -5.95
CA GLY A 39 -9.43 16.24 -4.87
C GLY A 39 -9.09 15.76 -3.46
N VAL A 40 -9.58 16.55 -2.50
CA VAL A 40 -9.41 16.33 -1.06
C VAL A 40 -10.76 16.42 -0.35
N ALA A 41 -10.96 15.64 0.70
CA ALA A 41 -12.07 15.78 1.64
C ALA A 41 -11.50 15.96 3.05
N VAL A 42 -11.99 16.97 3.77
CA VAL A 42 -11.53 17.32 5.13
C VAL A 42 -12.74 17.55 6.04
N ASP A 43 -12.77 16.85 7.17
CA ASP A 43 -13.68 17.11 8.28
C ASP A 43 -12.98 16.77 9.62
N HIS A 44 -12.62 17.80 10.38
CA HIS A 44 -11.93 17.65 11.67
C HIS A 44 -12.82 17.03 12.77
N SER A 45 -14.13 16.91 12.52
CA SER A 45 -15.05 16.16 13.38
C SER A 45 -15.20 14.69 12.98
N GLY A 46 -14.58 14.30 11.86
CA GLY A 46 -14.59 12.95 11.32
C GLY A 46 -15.34 12.88 10.00
N LEU A 47 -14.70 12.29 8.99
CA LEU A 47 -15.27 12.10 7.65
C LEU A 47 -16.47 11.15 7.68
N ASP A 48 -17.50 11.43 6.87
CA ASP A 48 -18.53 10.44 6.55
C ASP A 48 -17.94 9.37 5.62
N VAL A 49 -17.40 8.32 6.24
CA VAL A 49 -16.77 7.20 5.53
C VAL A 49 -17.76 6.46 4.63
N ALA A 50 -19.05 6.36 4.98
CA ALA A 50 -20.01 5.67 4.13
C ALA A 50 -20.21 6.43 2.83
N GLU A 51 -20.36 7.75 2.91
CA GLU A 51 -20.46 8.62 1.74
C GLU A 51 -19.19 8.55 0.86
N LEU A 52 -18.01 8.61 1.47
CA LEU A 52 -16.75 8.51 0.74
C LEU A 52 -16.59 7.16 0.04
N LEU A 53 -17.00 6.06 0.67
CA LEU A 53 -16.93 4.73 0.06
C LEU A 53 -17.86 4.61 -1.15
N ASP A 54 -19.06 5.19 -1.08
CA ASP A 54 -20.00 5.23 -2.20
C ASP A 54 -19.48 6.11 -3.34
N ALA A 55 -18.93 7.29 -3.02
CA ALA A 55 -18.39 8.24 -3.99
C ALA A 55 -17.15 7.71 -4.74
N THR A 56 -16.28 6.98 -4.04
CA THR A 56 -15.03 6.44 -4.58
C THR A 56 -15.20 5.04 -5.20
N GLU A 57 -16.43 4.54 -5.32
CA GLU A 57 -16.70 3.25 -5.95
C GLU A 57 -16.29 3.21 -7.43
N GLY A 58 -15.46 2.23 -7.78
CA GLY A 58 -14.89 2.12 -9.12
C GLY A 58 -13.78 3.12 -9.45
N ASN A 59 -13.34 3.97 -8.50
CA ASN A 59 -12.16 4.81 -8.69
C ASN A 59 -10.90 3.93 -8.69
N ILE A 60 -10.44 3.55 -9.88
CA ILE A 60 -9.24 2.72 -10.09
C ILE A 60 -8.07 3.65 -10.43
N ALA A 61 -6.86 3.28 -10.05
CA ALA A 61 -5.65 3.92 -10.55
C ALA A 61 -5.57 3.70 -12.08
N SER A 62 -6.18 4.62 -12.83
CA SER A 62 -6.14 4.67 -14.30
C SER A 62 -4.68 4.65 -14.76
N GLY A 63 -4.34 3.62 -15.55
CA GLY A 63 -3.24 3.70 -16.51
C GLY A 63 -3.59 4.70 -17.62
N PRO A 64 -2.70 4.90 -18.61
CA PRO A 64 -2.96 5.84 -19.70
C PRO A 64 -4.18 5.37 -20.50
N GLU A 65 -5.33 6.01 -20.30
CA GLU A 65 -6.49 5.83 -21.18
C GLU A 65 -6.44 6.86 -22.31
N ALA A 66 -6.68 6.35 -23.52
CA ALA A 66 -6.80 7.12 -24.73
C ALA A 66 -8.23 7.65 -24.83
N ASP A 67 -8.48 8.88 -24.37
CA ASP A 67 -9.63 9.64 -24.82
C ASP A 67 -9.29 11.13 -24.85
N GLY A 68 -9.42 11.70 -26.06
CA GLY A 68 -8.96 13.04 -26.38
C GLY A 68 -10.01 14.10 -26.08
N ASP A 69 -9.63 15.10 -25.29
CA ASP A 69 -9.79 16.53 -25.61
C ASP A 69 -9.26 17.35 -24.42
N THR A 70 -7.97 17.66 -24.39
CA THR A 70 -7.40 18.64 -23.43
C THR A 70 -6.81 19.82 -24.19
N PRO A 71 -7.33 21.06 -24.00
CA PRO A 71 -6.76 22.25 -24.61
C PRO A 71 -5.40 22.58 -23.97
N ALA A 72 -4.46 23.07 -24.79
CA ALA A 72 -3.10 23.41 -24.37
C ALA A 72 -3.05 24.37 -23.17
N THR A 73 -2.41 23.94 -22.08
CA THR A 73 -1.98 24.78 -20.94
C THR A 73 -0.50 25.16 -21.06
N PRO A 74 -0.07 26.24 -20.37
CA PRO A 74 1.12 27.03 -20.70
C PRO A 74 2.42 26.54 -20.04
N GLU A 75 3.54 27.11 -20.52
CA GLU A 75 4.93 26.84 -20.16
C GLU A 75 5.24 26.96 -18.64
N SER A 76 5.00 25.90 -17.87
CA SER A 76 5.76 25.59 -16.65
C SER A 76 5.89 24.08 -16.52
N ASP A 77 7.12 23.59 -16.63
CA ASP A 77 7.52 22.19 -16.79
C ASP A 77 7.13 21.28 -15.61
N TYR A 78 5.91 20.75 -15.61
CA TYR A 78 5.53 19.57 -14.80
C TYR A 78 4.47 18.75 -15.56
N ALA A 79 4.89 17.67 -16.23
CA ALA A 79 3.99 16.75 -16.91
C ALA A 79 3.88 15.45 -16.08
N SER A 80 2.68 15.19 -15.58
CA SER A 80 2.20 13.88 -15.14
C SER A 80 1.44 13.24 -16.31
N ASP A 81 2.13 12.87 -17.39
CA ASP A 81 1.61 11.93 -18.39
C ASP A 81 2.70 11.41 -19.33
N GLY A 82 2.85 10.08 -19.38
CA GLY A 82 3.63 9.39 -20.41
C GLY A 82 2.82 9.29 -21.70
N GLY A 83 3.02 10.24 -22.62
CA GLY A 83 2.35 10.24 -23.93
C GLY A 83 2.92 9.21 -24.91
N ALA A 84 2.06 8.39 -25.51
CA ALA A 84 2.32 7.70 -26.78
C ALA A 84 1.02 7.52 -27.61
N THR A 85 1.16 7.65 -28.93
CA THR A 85 0.13 7.84 -29.96
C THR A 85 -0.79 6.63 -30.22
N ALA A 86 -2.10 6.86 -30.31
CA ALA A 86 -3.13 5.86 -30.61
C ALA A 86 -3.31 5.56 -32.12
N MET A 87 -3.63 4.30 -32.44
CA MET A 87 -4.31 3.86 -33.66
C MET A 87 -5.68 3.24 -33.31
N ASP A 88 -6.62 3.46 -34.23
CA ASP A 88 -8.08 3.46 -34.12
C ASP A 88 -8.76 2.06 -34.07
N GLY A 89 -9.90 1.94 -33.36
CA GLY A 89 -10.79 0.78 -33.44
C GLY A 89 -11.89 0.70 -32.37
N GLY A 90 -13.07 1.26 -32.66
CA GLY A 90 -14.21 1.30 -31.73
C GLY A 90 -15.20 0.12 -31.74
N GLY A 91 -16.12 0.12 -30.76
CA GLY A 91 -17.30 -0.75 -30.72
C GLY A 91 -18.16 -0.54 -29.46
N ASN A 92 -19.48 -0.42 -29.63
CA ASN A 92 -20.46 0.15 -28.69
C ASN A 92 -21.45 -0.94 -28.15
N GLY A 93 -21.95 -0.84 -26.91
CA GLY A 93 -23.29 -1.39 -26.55
C GLY A 93 -23.59 -2.09 -25.20
N GLN A 94 -24.06 -1.31 -24.22
CA GLN A 94 -25.29 -1.43 -23.38
C GLN A 94 -25.58 -2.57 -22.34
N THR A 95 -25.61 -2.11 -21.07
CA THR A 95 -26.60 -2.25 -19.95
C THR A 95 -26.77 -3.56 -19.15
N ALA A 96 -26.32 -3.50 -17.89
CA ALA A 96 -26.96 -4.06 -16.68
C ALA A 96 -26.79 -3.06 -15.51
N SER A 97 -27.67 -3.11 -14.51
CA SER A 97 -27.69 -2.19 -13.37
C SER A 97 -26.59 -2.51 -12.36
N ASP A 98 -25.44 -1.86 -12.48
CA ASP A 98 -24.30 -1.99 -11.57
C ASP A 98 -23.64 -0.61 -11.40
N GLY A 99 -23.02 -0.37 -10.24
CA GLY A 99 -22.47 0.93 -9.83
C GLY A 99 -21.77 1.65 -10.97
N VAL A 100 -22.16 2.91 -11.22
CA VAL A 100 -21.58 3.72 -12.29
C VAL A 100 -20.12 3.96 -11.92
N LYS A 101 -19.21 3.16 -12.50
CA LYS A 101 -17.77 3.39 -12.47
C LYS A 101 -17.52 4.80 -12.98
N GLN A 102 -17.09 5.70 -12.10
CA GLN A 102 -16.86 7.08 -12.49
C GLN A 102 -15.42 7.24 -12.96
N ALA A 103 -15.27 7.72 -14.19
CA ALA A 103 -14.01 8.21 -14.73
C ALA A 103 -14.25 9.65 -15.20
N GLY A 104 -13.27 10.54 -14.98
CA GLY A 104 -13.36 11.96 -15.32
C GLY A 104 -13.05 12.89 -14.14
N GLU A 105 -13.09 14.20 -14.40
CA GLU A 105 -12.78 15.28 -13.43
C GLU A 105 -13.71 15.28 -12.20
N ASP A 106 -14.91 14.69 -12.32
CA ASP A 106 -15.90 14.58 -11.23
C ASP A 106 -15.86 13.22 -10.50
N ALA A 107 -14.88 12.34 -10.79
CA ALA A 107 -14.78 11.00 -10.21
C ALA A 107 -13.90 10.98 -8.94
N GLY A 108 -14.11 9.99 -8.05
CA GLY A 108 -13.29 9.81 -6.84
C GLY A 108 -13.78 10.65 -5.66
N ILE A 109 -12.86 11.20 -4.86
CA ILE A 109 -13.17 12.00 -3.66
C ILE A 109 -14.17 13.12 -3.96
N VAL A 110 -14.04 13.78 -5.11
CA VAL A 110 -14.87 14.92 -5.51
C VAL A 110 -16.32 14.54 -5.86
N ALA A 111 -16.61 13.24 -6.02
CA ALA A 111 -17.99 12.77 -6.15
C ALA A 111 -18.75 12.77 -4.81
N SER A 112 -18.04 12.88 -3.68
CA SER A 112 -18.64 13.11 -2.36
C SER A 112 -18.98 14.59 -2.19
N GLY A 113 -20.05 14.89 -1.46
CA GLY A 113 -20.37 16.24 -1.02
C GLY A 113 -19.36 16.82 -0.02
N GLN A 114 -18.47 15.99 0.54
CA GLN A 114 -17.32 16.42 1.35
C GLN A 114 -16.07 16.71 0.51
N GLY A 115 -16.06 16.33 -0.77
CA GLY A 115 -14.91 16.48 -1.65
C GLY A 115 -14.83 17.85 -2.29
N GLU A 116 -13.65 18.43 -2.27
CA GLU A 116 -13.31 19.65 -3.00
C GLU A 116 -12.28 19.34 -4.10
N PRO A 117 -12.53 19.74 -5.36
CA PRO A 117 -11.59 19.52 -6.45
C PRO A 117 -10.36 20.40 -6.29
N THR A 118 -9.18 19.83 -6.52
CA THR A 118 -7.89 20.51 -6.38
C THR A 118 -6.83 19.84 -7.25
N GLU A 119 -5.88 20.64 -7.74
CA GLU A 119 -4.70 20.13 -8.46
C GLU A 119 -3.56 19.75 -7.50
N THR A 120 -3.67 20.11 -6.21
CA THR A 120 -2.64 19.89 -5.19
C THR A 120 -3.17 19.12 -3.96
N PRO A 121 -3.87 18.00 -4.13
CA PRO A 121 -4.58 17.31 -3.05
C PRO A 121 -3.70 16.88 -1.86
N ILE A 122 -2.44 16.53 -2.12
CA ILE A 122 -1.49 16.19 -1.05
C ILE A 122 -1.06 17.44 -0.27
N ASP A 123 -0.85 18.57 -0.94
CA ASP A 123 -0.50 19.83 -0.24
C ASP A 123 -1.68 20.30 0.60
N ASP A 124 -2.91 20.13 0.12
CA ASP A 124 -4.10 20.51 0.87
C ASP A 124 -4.27 19.68 2.15
N VAL A 125 -3.86 18.39 2.16
CA VAL A 125 -3.79 17.59 3.40
C VAL A 125 -2.64 18.05 4.30
N ILE A 126 -1.50 18.45 3.74
CA ILE A 126 -0.37 18.99 4.50
C ILE A 126 -0.76 20.30 5.18
N ASP A 127 -1.54 21.16 4.54
CA ASP A 127 -2.03 22.43 5.09
C ASP A 127 -2.94 22.22 6.33
N GLU A 128 -3.58 21.04 6.45
CA GLU A 128 -4.42 20.65 7.59
C GLU A 128 -3.68 19.82 8.65
N SER A 129 -2.35 19.65 8.50
CA SER A 129 -1.55 18.70 9.29
C SER A 129 -1.49 18.98 10.80
N ASP A 130 -1.76 20.21 11.24
CA ASP A 130 -1.90 20.58 12.66
C ASP A 130 -3.02 19.80 13.38
N ALA A 131 -4.00 19.29 12.63
CA ALA A 131 -5.16 18.55 13.14
C ALA A 131 -5.08 17.04 12.90
N ILE A 132 -3.93 16.52 12.45
CA ILE A 132 -3.75 15.13 12.02
C ILE A 132 -2.62 14.50 12.85
N ASP A 133 -2.91 13.46 13.65
CA ASP A 133 -1.86 12.73 14.39
C ASP A 133 -1.04 11.79 13.48
N ALA A 134 -1.65 11.29 12.40
CA ALA A 134 -1.04 10.30 11.53
C ALA A 134 -1.53 10.37 10.08
N VAL A 135 -0.67 9.99 9.13
CA VAL A 135 -1.03 9.88 7.71
C VAL A 135 -0.71 8.47 7.22
N LEU A 136 -1.70 7.80 6.64
CA LEU A 136 -1.53 6.52 5.94
C LEU A 136 -1.38 6.76 4.44
N LEU A 137 -0.25 6.35 3.90
CA LEU A 137 0.15 6.48 2.50
C LEU A 137 -0.32 5.25 1.72
N ALA A 138 -1.56 5.26 1.25
CA ALA A 138 -2.15 4.25 0.37
C ALA A 138 -1.91 4.57 -1.12
N LEU A 139 -0.73 5.11 -1.42
CA LEU A 139 -0.34 5.59 -2.74
C LEU A 139 0.40 4.49 -3.51
N PRO A 140 0.11 4.28 -4.80
CA PRO A 140 0.91 3.37 -5.61
C PRO A 140 2.30 3.98 -5.82
N ASN A 141 3.37 3.24 -5.54
CA ASN A 141 4.75 3.74 -5.70
C ASN A 141 5.33 3.36 -7.06
N LEU A 142 4.63 3.80 -8.12
CA LEU A 142 5.06 3.58 -9.49
C LEU A 142 6.39 4.32 -9.76
N GLU A 143 6.51 5.57 -9.34
CA GLU A 143 7.83 6.19 -9.24
C GLU A 143 8.43 5.78 -7.90
N HIS A 144 9.58 5.09 -7.90
CA HIS A 144 10.13 4.48 -6.67
C HIS A 144 10.41 5.49 -5.54
N ASP A 145 10.50 6.78 -5.85
CA ASP A 145 10.77 7.87 -4.92
C ASP A 145 9.51 8.71 -4.56
N PHE A 146 8.31 8.34 -5.02
CA PHE A 146 7.11 9.14 -4.79
C PHE A 146 6.76 9.22 -3.30
N VAL A 147 6.69 8.07 -2.61
CA VAL A 147 6.43 8.03 -1.16
C VAL A 147 7.52 8.74 -0.34
N PRO A 148 8.83 8.49 -0.56
CA PRO A 148 9.89 9.26 0.09
C PRO A 148 9.78 10.79 -0.12
N ARG A 149 9.43 11.25 -1.33
CA ARG A 149 9.22 12.68 -1.61
C ARG A 149 8.00 13.26 -0.89
N VAL A 150 6.92 12.49 -0.77
CA VAL A 150 5.75 12.90 0.03
C VAL A 150 6.13 13.06 1.50
N ALA A 151 6.92 12.14 2.07
CA ALA A 151 7.42 12.26 3.44
C ALA A 151 8.27 13.53 3.64
N GLU A 152 9.13 13.86 2.68
CA GLU A 152 9.91 15.11 2.70
C GLU A 152 9.03 16.37 2.63
N ARG A 153 7.89 16.33 1.93
CA ARG A 153 6.94 17.46 1.87
C ARG A 153 6.29 17.71 3.23
N PHE A 154 5.88 16.66 3.94
CA PHE A 154 5.40 16.78 5.32
C PHE A 154 6.48 17.36 6.24
N ALA A 155 7.71 16.81 6.18
CA ALA A 155 8.83 17.32 6.96
C ALA A 155 9.12 18.82 6.66
N ALA A 156 9.12 19.21 5.39
CA ALA A 156 9.36 20.59 4.97
C ALA A 156 8.25 21.56 5.41
N ALA A 157 7.02 21.06 5.58
CA ALA A 157 5.89 21.82 6.12
C ALA A 157 5.92 21.94 7.66
N GLY A 158 6.84 21.25 8.33
CA GLY A 158 6.94 21.25 9.80
C GLY A 158 5.94 20.32 10.48
N TYR A 159 5.45 19.30 9.77
CA TYR A 159 4.59 18.27 10.35
C TYR A 159 5.35 17.46 11.40
N GLU A 160 4.83 17.44 12.63
CA GLU A 160 5.28 16.59 13.73
C GLU A 160 4.22 15.51 13.98
N GLY A 161 4.47 14.27 13.57
CA GLY A 161 3.48 13.21 13.70
C GLY A 161 3.91 11.90 13.06
N VAL A 162 2.93 11.08 12.68
CA VAL A 162 3.19 9.74 12.14
C VAL A 162 2.94 9.67 10.64
N LEU A 163 3.81 8.96 9.93
CA LEU A 163 3.60 8.52 8.55
C LEU A 163 3.67 7.00 8.49
N VAL A 164 2.73 6.34 7.81
CA VAL A 164 2.73 4.88 7.61
C VAL A 164 2.50 4.55 6.16
N ASP A 165 3.33 3.70 5.57
CA ASP A 165 3.11 3.15 4.23
C ASP A 165 2.85 1.63 4.26
N VAL A 166 2.42 1.09 3.12
CA VAL A 166 2.23 -0.36 2.91
C VAL A 166 3.04 -0.84 1.70
N LEU A 167 4.23 -0.27 1.50
CA LEU A 167 5.07 -0.56 0.34
C LEU A 167 5.69 -1.94 0.38
N LYS A 168 5.89 -2.52 -0.81
CA LYS A 168 6.44 -3.86 -0.97
C LYS A 168 7.96 -3.91 -1.20
N ARG A 169 8.55 -2.93 -1.90
CA ARG A 169 9.88 -3.08 -2.53
C ARG A 169 11.04 -2.65 -1.62
N SER A 170 12.07 -3.49 -1.50
CA SER A 170 13.28 -3.27 -0.68
C SER A 170 13.99 -1.96 -1.01
N ARG A 171 14.08 -1.60 -2.30
CA ARG A 171 14.74 -0.36 -2.74
C ARG A 171 14.18 0.92 -2.09
N VAL A 172 12.89 0.93 -1.74
CA VAL A 172 12.23 2.13 -1.22
C VAL A 172 12.57 2.32 0.25
N VAL A 173 12.77 1.24 1.00
CA VAL A 173 13.23 1.28 2.39
C VAL A 173 14.59 1.97 2.48
N GLY A 174 15.53 1.63 1.57
CA GLY A 174 16.82 2.31 1.51
C GLY A 174 16.72 3.82 1.25
N MET A 175 15.76 4.26 0.41
CA MET A 175 15.51 5.69 0.16
C MET A 175 14.93 6.42 1.38
N LEU A 176 14.17 5.72 2.23
CA LEU A 176 13.67 6.25 3.49
C LEU A 176 14.78 6.30 4.56
N ASP A 177 15.65 5.29 4.61
CA ASP A 177 16.81 5.28 5.50
C ASP A 177 17.76 6.44 5.20
N ASP A 178 17.98 6.77 3.92
CA ASP A 178 18.75 7.97 3.50
C ASP A 178 18.13 9.29 4.01
N ARG A 179 16.84 9.29 4.38
CA ARG A 179 16.08 10.44 4.88
C ARG A 179 15.83 10.38 6.39
N ALA A 180 16.32 9.36 7.09
CA ALA A 180 15.99 9.10 8.49
C ALA A 180 16.28 10.32 9.39
N ASP A 181 17.47 10.92 9.26
CA ASP A 181 17.85 12.12 10.03
C ASP A 181 16.87 13.28 9.81
N THR A 182 16.47 13.55 8.56
CA THR A 182 15.51 14.62 8.23
C THR A 182 14.15 14.37 8.86
N LEU A 183 13.67 13.12 8.81
CA LEU A 183 12.38 12.74 9.38
C LEU A 183 12.42 12.81 10.92
N GLU A 184 13.49 12.31 11.54
CA GLU A 184 13.70 12.38 12.99
C GLU A 184 13.79 13.84 13.48
N ASP A 185 14.60 14.68 12.82
CA ASP A 185 14.76 16.10 13.15
C ASP A 185 13.45 16.89 13.01
N SER A 186 12.53 16.43 12.17
CA SER A 186 11.20 17.02 11.96
C SER A 186 10.14 16.49 12.93
N GLY A 187 10.51 15.60 13.87
CA GLY A 187 9.56 15.00 14.81
C GLY A 187 8.64 13.96 14.17
N ILE A 188 9.04 13.38 13.04
CA ILE A 188 8.26 12.36 12.33
C ILE A 188 8.66 10.95 12.79
N THR A 189 7.64 10.15 13.09
CA THR A 189 7.77 8.70 13.28
C THR A 189 7.21 8.00 12.04
N PHE A 190 8.09 7.46 11.20
CA PHE A 190 7.71 6.78 9.96
C PHE A 190 7.69 5.26 10.18
N VAL A 191 6.63 4.56 9.77
CA VAL A 191 6.60 3.09 9.70
C VAL A 191 6.46 2.64 8.25
N CYS A 192 7.53 2.05 7.70
CA CYS A 192 7.58 1.54 6.34
C CYS A 192 7.14 0.07 6.27
N GLY A 193 6.49 -0.30 5.17
CA GLY A 193 6.07 -1.67 4.89
C GLY A 193 5.09 -2.23 5.93
N ALA A 194 4.08 -1.47 6.35
CA ALA A 194 3.16 -1.86 7.43
C ALA A 194 1.94 -2.68 6.96
N GLY A 195 2.04 -3.36 5.81
CA GLY A 195 0.94 -4.11 5.21
C GLY A 195 0.84 -5.57 5.68
N ALA A 196 0.65 -6.49 4.73
CA ALA A 196 0.63 -7.94 5.00
C ALA A 196 2.04 -8.51 4.96
N THR A 197 2.70 -8.34 3.82
CA THR A 197 4.11 -8.59 3.59
C THR A 197 4.56 -7.45 2.66
N PRO A 198 5.59 -6.68 3.03
CA PRO A 198 6.07 -6.54 4.40
C PRO A 198 4.94 -6.06 5.33
N GLY A 199 5.08 -6.34 6.62
CA GLY A 199 4.12 -5.92 7.64
C GLY A 199 3.81 -7.03 8.63
N PHE A 200 2.61 -7.58 8.54
CA PHE A 200 2.14 -8.63 9.44
C PHE A 200 3.06 -9.84 9.49
N LEU A 201 3.47 -10.37 8.32
CA LEU A 201 4.32 -11.55 8.23
C LEU A 201 5.77 -11.26 8.64
N THR A 202 6.28 -10.06 8.33
CA THR A 202 7.61 -9.62 8.80
C THR A 202 7.66 -9.54 10.32
N GLY A 203 6.64 -8.95 10.95
CA GLY A 203 6.53 -8.91 12.41
C GLY A 203 6.37 -10.30 13.04
N ALA A 204 5.60 -11.19 12.39
CA ALA A 204 5.47 -12.58 12.82
C ALA A 204 6.81 -13.34 12.71
N ALA A 205 7.59 -13.12 11.66
CA ALA A 205 8.91 -13.69 11.50
C ALA A 205 9.87 -13.20 12.60
N ALA A 206 9.87 -11.90 12.91
CA ALA A 206 10.67 -11.33 13.98
C ALA A 206 10.36 -11.94 15.36
N LEU A 207 9.09 -12.25 15.63
CA LEU A 207 8.67 -12.98 16.83
C LEU A 207 9.11 -14.44 16.81
N ALA A 208 8.92 -15.13 15.68
CA ALA A 208 9.27 -16.54 15.53
C ALA A 208 10.78 -16.79 15.64
N ALA A 209 11.60 -15.83 15.22
CA ALA A 209 13.06 -15.86 15.26
C ALA A 209 13.64 -15.97 16.68
N GLN A 210 12.92 -15.48 17.71
CA GLN A 210 13.41 -15.42 19.09
C GLN A 210 13.70 -16.80 19.72
N SER A 211 13.28 -17.90 19.08
CA SER A 211 13.58 -19.27 19.53
C SER A 211 14.96 -19.77 19.08
N PHE A 212 15.60 -19.09 18.13
CA PHE A 212 16.82 -19.54 17.48
C PHE A 212 18.02 -18.69 17.91
N VAL A 213 19.19 -19.33 18.00
CA VAL A 213 20.47 -18.61 18.18
C VAL A 213 21.05 -18.14 16.85
N GLU A 214 20.61 -18.76 15.75
CA GLU A 214 20.94 -18.43 14.37
C GLU A 214 19.72 -18.74 13.51
N VAL A 215 19.21 -17.75 12.78
CA VAL A 215 18.18 -17.93 11.76
C VAL A 215 18.88 -18.29 10.47
N GLU A 216 18.45 -19.39 9.84
CA GLU A 216 19.04 -19.92 8.61
C GLU A 216 18.23 -19.54 7.37
N GLU A 217 16.91 -19.33 7.53
CA GLU A 217 16.00 -19.09 6.40
C GLU A 217 14.67 -18.51 6.88
N VAL A 218 14.15 -17.54 6.13
CA VAL A 218 12.77 -17.05 6.25
C VAL A 218 12.07 -17.20 4.90
N GLU A 219 11.05 -18.04 4.85
CA GLU A 219 10.25 -18.27 3.64
C GLU A 219 8.87 -17.65 3.82
N ILE A 220 8.50 -16.68 2.98
CA ILE A 220 7.15 -16.12 2.89
C ILE A 220 6.49 -16.65 1.62
N TRP A 221 5.32 -17.28 1.79
CA TRP A 221 4.52 -17.78 0.69
C TRP A 221 3.09 -17.25 0.79
N TRP A 222 2.68 -16.37 -0.11
CA TRP A 222 1.37 -15.72 -0.07
C TRP A 222 0.37 -16.31 -1.07
N GLY A 223 -0.91 -16.10 -0.80
CA GLY A 223 -2.01 -16.49 -1.67
C GLY A 223 -3.06 -15.38 -1.74
N VAL A 224 -3.34 -14.90 -2.94
CA VAL A 224 -4.33 -13.85 -3.20
C VAL A 224 -5.33 -14.34 -4.24
N GLY A 225 -6.61 -14.31 -3.87
CA GLY A 225 -7.72 -14.42 -4.80
C GLY A 225 -8.37 -13.04 -4.96
N LEU A 226 -8.63 -12.61 -6.20
CA LEU A 226 -9.23 -11.31 -6.47
C LEU A 226 -10.73 -11.42 -6.68
N LYS A 227 -11.49 -11.03 -5.66
CA LYS A 227 -12.97 -11.09 -5.68
C LYS A 227 -13.64 -10.29 -6.79
N SER A 228 -13.04 -9.17 -7.15
CA SER A 228 -13.51 -8.27 -8.19
C SER A 228 -12.82 -8.48 -9.54
N GLY A 229 -11.94 -9.49 -9.65
CA GLY A 229 -11.13 -9.73 -10.84
C GLY A 229 -10.06 -8.66 -11.09
N TYR A 230 -9.50 -8.67 -12.30
CA TYR A 230 -8.41 -7.77 -12.71
C TYR A 230 -8.81 -6.29 -12.70
N GLU A 231 -10.00 -5.93 -13.17
CA GLU A 231 -10.39 -4.53 -13.42
C GLU A 231 -10.25 -3.65 -12.17
N ASP A 232 -10.74 -4.10 -11.03
CA ASP A 232 -10.71 -3.31 -9.79
C ASP A 232 -9.34 -3.35 -9.09
N ASN A 233 -8.41 -4.17 -9.58
CA ASN A 233 -7.08 -4.42 -8.99
C ASN A 233 -5.93 -4.17 -9.98
N ARG A 234 -6.18 -3.45 -11.08
CA ARG A 234 -5.23 -3.24 -12.19
C ARG A 234 -3.84 -2.80 -11.73
N GLY A 235 -3.76 -1.87 -10.78
CA GLY A 235 -2.50 -1.38 -10.23
C GLY A 235 -1.69 -2.49 -9.56
N THR A 236 -2.32 -3.23 -8.65
CA THR A 236 -1.72 -4.36 -7.93
C THR A 236 -1.31 -5.48 -8.87
N VAL A 237 -2.18 -5.87 -9.81
CA VAL A 237 -1.88 -6.96 -10.74
C VAL A 237 -0.72 -6.61 -11.66
N ARG A 238 -0.63 -5.38 -12.18
CA ARG A 238 0.53 -4.93 -12.98
C ARG A 238 1.81 -4.87 -12.14
N GLU A 239 1.72 -4.44 -10.90
CA GLU A 239 2.87 -4.48 -9.98
C GLU A 239 3.36 -5.90 -9.77
N ASP A 240 2.46 -6.86 -9.58
CA ASP A 240 2.81 -8.27 -9.40
C ASP A 240 3.38 -8.87 -10.71
N ILE A 241 2.79 -8.60 -11.88
CA ILE A 241 3.32 -9.04 -13.19
C ILE A 241 4.77 -8.61 -13.41
N ALA A 242 5.20 -7.45 -12.87
CA ALA A 242 6.58 -7.00 -12.96
C ALA A 242 7.60 -7.93 -12.28
N HIS A 243 7.14 -8.93 -11.50
CA HIS A 243 7.95 -9.97 -10.87
C HIS A 243 7.94 -11.31 -11.63
N LEU A 244 7.19 -11.45 -12.72
CA LEU A 244 7.24 -12.65 -13.56
C LEU A 244 8.55 -12.73 -14.34
N ASP A 245 8.99 -13.95 -14.61
CA ASP A 245 10.16 -14.21 -15.46
C ASP A 245 10.02 -13.52 -16.82
N GLY A 246 10.97 -12.61 -17.11
CA GLY A 246 11.00 -11.85 -18.36
C GLY A 246 10.19 -10.55 -18.35
N TYR A 247 9.64 -10.16 -17.21
CA TYR A 247 8.98 -8.86 -17.00
C TYR A 247 9.78 -7.98 -16.04
N ASP A 248 9.56 -6.67 -16.16
CA ASP A 248 10.00 -5.65 -15.23
C ASP A 248 8.92 -4.57 -15.12
N ILE A 249 9.14 -3.54 -14.30
CA ILE A 249 8.14 -2.49 -14.07
C ILE A 249 7.84 -1.64 -15.31
N GLU A 250 8.82 -1.47 -16.20
CA GLU A 250 8.63 -0.71 -17.45
C GLU A 250 7.77 -1.53 -18.40
N ARG A 251 8.14 -2.79 -18.61
CA ARG A 251 7.40 -3.76 -19.42
C ARG A 251 5.97 -3.94 -18.93
N ALA A 252 5.75 -4.12 -17.63
CA ALA A 252 4.43 -4.34 -17.06
C ALA A 252 3.48 -3.14 -17.22
N ARG A 253 4.02 -1.91 -17.27
CA ARG A 253 3.23 -0.69 -17.56
C ARG A 253 2.78 -0.59 -19.00
N GLU A 254 3.60 -1.05 -19.91
CA GLU A 254 3.33 -0.99 -21.34
C GLU A 254 2.30 -2.02 -21.80
N LEU A 255 1.99 -3.02 -20.95
CA LEU A 255 1.02 -4.06 -21.29
C LEU A 255 -0.41 -3.48 -21.44
N SER A 256 -0.95 -3.71 -22.63
CA SER A 256 -2.37 -3.52 -22.93
C SER A 256 -3.25 -4.52 -22.16
N GLU A 257 -4.54 -4.21 -22.05
CA GLU A 257 -5.50 -5.11 -21.39
C GLU A 257 -5.56 -6.48 -22.07
N THR A 258 -5.52 -6.52 -23.40
CA THR A 258 -5.50 -7.76 -24.17
C THR A 258 -4.24 -8.58 -23.89
N GLU A 259 -3.06 -7.96 -23.80
CA GLU A 259 -1.83 -8.68 -23.46
C GLU A 259 -1.87 -9.26 -22.05
N ILE A 260 -2.52 -8.56 -21.10
CA ILE A 260 -2.70 -9.06 -19.74
C ILE A 260 -3.71 -10.21 -19.70
N GLU A 261 -4.80 -10.13 -20.45
CA GLU A 261 -5.75 -11.24 -20.58
C GLU A 261 -5.10 -12.48 -21.21
N GLU A 262 -4.29 -12.32 -22.26
CA GLU A 262 -3.54 -13.41 -22.88
C GLU A 262 -2.56 -14.06 -21.90
N LEU A 263 -1.82 -13.25 -21.12
CA LEU A 263 -0.92 -13.73 -20.06
C LEU A 263 -1.71 -14.51 -18.99
N VAL A 264 -2.83 -13.95 -18.53
CA VAL A 264 -3.70 -14.61 -17.56
C VAL A 264 -4.24 -15.94 -18.10
N GLU A 265 -4.62 -15.99 -19.38
CA GLU A 265 -5.07 -17.22 -20.04
C GLU A 265 -3.97 -18.27 -20.16
N GLU A 266 -2.75 -17.88 -20.53
CA GLU A 266 -1.58 -18.77 -20.61
C GLU A 266 -1.29 -19.47 -19.26
N HIS A 267 -1.55 -18.76 -18.17
CA HIS A 267 -1.36 -19.22 -16.79
C HIS A 267 -2.64 -19.77 -16.13
N ASP A 268 -3.68 -20.06 -16.90
CA ASP A 268 -4.99 -20.56 -16.43
C ASP A 268 -5.61 -19.73 -15.28
N GLY A 269 -5.37 -18.43 -15.27
CA GLY A 269 -5.83 -17.52 -14.23
C GLY A 269 -4.90 -17.36 -13.03
N ARG A 270 -3.82 -18.16 -12.94
CA ARG A 270 -2.97 -18.26 -11.75
C ARG A 270 -1.52 -17.88 -12.04
N LEU A 271 -1.14 -16.70 -11.60
CA LEU A 271 0.24 -16.23 -11.69
C LEU A 271 0.99 -16.69 -10.44
N GLU A 272 2.07 -17.44 -10.65
CA GLU A 272 2.95 -17.93 -9.59
C GLU A 272 4.27 -17.14 -9.62
N PHE A 273 4.71 -16.72 -8.44
CA PHE A 273 5.87 -15.85 -8.27
C PHE A 273 6.86 -16.51 -7.30
N HIS A 274 8.14 -16.39 -7.65
CA HIS A 274 9.25 -16.87 -6.83
C HIS A 274 10.29 -15.76 -6.71
N ASP A 275 11.00 -15.71 -5.59
CA ASP A 275 12.15 -14.82 -5.35
C ASP A 275 11.85 -13.35 -5.69
N MET A 276 10.68 -12.86 -5.29
CA MET A 276 10.24 -11.49 -5.52
C MET A 276 11.12 -10.51 -4.75
N GLU A 277 11.50 -9.38 -5.35
CA GLU A 277 12.06 -8.24 -4.61
C GLU A 277 11.01 -7.77 -3.59
N HIS A 278 11.37 -7.85 -2.31
CA HIS A 278 10.41 -7.61 -1.25
C HIS A 278 11.09 -7.18 0.05
N ALA A 279 10.65 -6.06 0.62
CA ALA A 279 11.32 -5.37 1.71
C ALA A 279 11.38 -6.14 3.02
N ASP A 280 10.70 -7.29 3.15
CA ASP A 280 10.88 -8.20 4.27
C ASP A 280 12.36 -8.54 4.49
N ASP A 281 13.13 -8.68 3.40
CA ASP A 281 14.56 -8.99 3.42
C ASP A 281 15.36 -7.94 4.20
N VAL A 282 15.32 -6.69 3.77
CA VAL A 282 16.03 -5.55 4.37
C VAL A 282 15.47 -5.20 5.74
N LEU A 283 14.17 -5.39 5.99
CA LEU A 283 13.56 -5.09 7.29
C LEU A 283 13.95 -6.11 8.37
N LEU A 284 14.12 -7.39 8.00
CA LEU A 284 14.62 -8.43 8.91
C LEU A 284 16.14 -8.30 9.12
N GLU A 285 16.89 -7.99 8.07
CA GLU A 285 18.34 -7.74 8.15
C GLU A 285 18.65 -6.52 9.02
N ARG A 286 17.94 -5.39 8.80
CA ARG A 286 18.09 -4.18 9.62
C ARG A 286 17.82 -4.44 11.10
N ALA A 287 16.87 -5.32 11.41
CA ALA A 287 16.57 -5.73 12.78
C ALA A 287 17.58 -6.74 13.37
N GLY A 288 18.59 -7.17 12.60
CA GLY A 288 19.62 -8.11 13.03
C GLY A 288 19.13 -9.55 13.18
N ILE A 289 18.11 -9.94 12.44
CA ILE A 289 17.49 -11.28 12.55
C ILE A 289 18.20 -12.31 11.67
N CYS A 290 18.42 -12.00 10.39
CA CYS A 290 19.13 -12.83 9.41
C CYS A 290 19.69 -11.95 8.29
N ASP A 291 20.55 -12.50 7.44
CA ASP A 291 21.01 -11.78 6.25
C ASP A 291 19.84 -11.66 5.25
N ALA A 292 19.79 -10.58 4.47
CA ALA A 292 18.72 -10.37 3.48
C ALA A 292 18.65 -11.52 2.45
N ALA A 293 19.78 -12.15 2.15
CA ALA A 293 19.87 -13.28 1.22
C ALA A 293 19.20 -14.58 1.73
N ASP A 294 18.90 -14.66 3.03
CA ASP A 294 18.23 -15.81 3.65
C ASP A 294 16.70 -15.63 3.69
N VAL A 295 16.19 -14.53 3.13
CA VAL A 295 14.76 -14.22 3.04
C VAL A 295 14.29 -14.45 1.61
N SER A 296 13.26 -15.29 1.45
CA SER A 296 12.60 -15.51 0.16
C SER A 296 11.11 -15.18 0.25
N VAL A 297 10.59 -14.51 -0.78
CA VAL A 297 9.17 -14.15 -0.88
C VAL A 297 8.64 -14.63 -2.23
N GLY A 298 7.54 -15.38 -2.19
CA GLY A 298 6.82 -15.83 -3.37
C GLY A 298 5.35 -16.03 -3.07
N GLY A 299 4.57 -16.44 -4.07
CA GLY A 299 3.16 -16.70 -3.87
C GLY A 299 2.37 -16.95 -5.14
N VAL A 300 1.05 -17.04 -4.97
CA VAL A 300 0.11 -17.33 -6.06
C VAL A 300 -1.02 -16.29 -6.08
N LEU A 301 -1.19 -15.63 -7.21
CA LEU A 301 -2.29 -14.73 -7.52
C LEU A 301 -3.28 -15.43 -8.45
N ASP A 302 -4.51 -15.67 -7.97
CA ASP A 302 -5.62 -16.13 -8.80
C ASP A 302 -6.52 -14.95 -9.17
N VAL A 303 -6.46 -14.51 -10.42
CA VAL A 303 -7.23 -13.35 -10.90
C VAL A 303 -8.68 -13.73 -11.29
N ARG A 304 -9.03 -15.02 -11.24
CA ARG A 304 -10.34 -15.56 -11.63
C ARG A 304 -11.19 -16.03 -10.45
N SER A 305 -10.59 -16.14 -9.27
CA SER A 305 -11.21 -16.67 -8.06
C SER A 305 -11.09 -15.69 -6.90
N ASP A 306 -12.14 -15.57 -6.09
CA ASP A 306 -12.13 -14.83 -4.84
C ASP A 306 -11.60 -15.65 -3.65
N GLU A 307 -11.57 -16.98 -3.79
CA GLU A 307 -10.92 -17.89 -2.85
C GLU A 307 -9.39 -17.81 -2.99
N LYS A 308 -8.68 -17.77 -1.86
CA LYS A 308 -7.21 -17.82 -1.87
C LYS A 308 -6.73 -19.12 -2.55
N PRO A 309 -5.82 -19.05 -3.52
CA PRO A 309 -5.29 -20.23 -4.20
C PRO A 309 -4.39 -21.10 -3.31
N THR A 310 -3.86 -20.52 -2.24
CA THR A 310 -3.01 -21.19 -1.24
C THR A 310 -3.07 -20.43 0.09
N THR A 311 -2.82 -21.13 1.19
CA THR A 311 -2.72 -20.51 2.51
C THR A 311 -1.48 -19.64 2.57
N THR A 312 -1.65 -18.41 3.05
CA THR A 312 -0.54 -17.46 3.22
C THR A 312 0.24 -17.80 4.49
N THR A 313 1.55 -17.96 4.38
CA THR A 313 2.41 -18.38 5.48
C THR A 313 3.72 -17.61 5.55
N VAL A 314 4.30 -17.58 6.75
CA VAL A 314 5.74 -17.32 6.94
C VAL A 314 6.35 -18.44 7.76
N ARG A 315 7.50 -18.94 7.33
CA ARG A 315 8.26 -20.01 7.98
C ARG A 315 9.64 -19.47 8.34
N VAL A 316 10.01 -19.62 9.61
CA VAL A 316 11.33 -19.22 10.12
C VAL A 316 12.06 -20.47 10.57
N THR A 317 13.13 -20.80 9.87
CA THR A 317 13.98 -21.96 10.14
C THR A 317 15.29 -21.48 10.76
N GLY A 318 15.74 -22.18 11.80
CA GLY A 318 17.01 -21.86 12.44
C GLY A 318 17.49 -22.95 13.39
N THR A 319 18.63 -22.68 14.01
CA THR A 319 19.23 -23.55 15.02
C THR A 319 18.97 -22.99 16.42
N THR A 320 18.49 -23.84 17.33
CA THR A 320 18.21 -23.48 18.73
C THR A 320 19.47 -23.51 19.60
N PHE A 321 19.39 -23.00 20.84
CA PHE A 321 20.53 -23.04 21.78
C PHE A 321 20.95 -24.47 22.17
N ASP A 322 20.07 -25.46 21.99
CA ASP A 322 20.37 -26.88 22.20
C ASP A 322 21.08 -27.53 21.00
N GLY A 323 21.29 -26.78 19.91
CA GLY A 323 21.92 -27.26 18.67
C GLY A 323 20.98 -28.01 17.72
N GLU A 324 19.67 -27.99 18.00
CA GLU A 324 18.65 -28.61 17.14
C GLU A 324 18.17 -27.59 16.10
N ARG A 325 18.07 -28.03 14.83
CA ARG A 325 17.42 -27.26 13.76
C ARG A 325 15.91 -27.43 13.83
N GLY A 326 15.17 -26.34 13.74
CA GLY A 326 13.70 -26.34 13.76
C GLY A 326 13.10 -25.25 12.88
N THR A 327 11.79 -25.36 12.63
CA THR A 327 11.04 -24.37 11.85
C THR A 327 9.77 -23.99 12.61
N ASN A 328 9.59 -22.69 12.84
CA ASN A 328 8.33 -22.12 13.32
C ASN A 328 7.52 -21.65 12.10
N THR A 329 6.21 -21.93 12.06
CA THR A 329 5.31 -21.50 10.98
C THR A 329 4.17 -20.66 11.54
N PHE A 330 3.89 -19.54 10.87
CA PHE A 330 2.71 -18.70 11.09
C PHE A 330 1.83 -18.71 9.84
N GLU A 331 0.55 -18.99 10.00
CA GLU A 331 -0.41 -19.18 8.89
C GLU A 331 -1.59 -18.20 9.03
N LEU A 332 -1.95 -17.56 7.93
CA LEU A 332 -3.15 -16.71 7.87
C LEU A 332 -4.33 -17.53 7.39
N ASP A 333 -5.45 -17.45 8.11
CA ASP A 333 -6.69 -18.12 7.73
C ASP A 333 -7.14 -17.70 6.31
N ASP A 334 -7.63 -18.65 5.51
CA ASP A 334 -8.00 -18.39 4.12
C ASP A 334 -9.20 -17.44 4.00
N ALA A 335 -10.01 -17.28 5.05
CA ALA A 335 -11.10 -16.31 5.11
C ALA A 335 -10.63 -14.87 5.35
N THR A 336 -9.35 -14.64 5.70
CA THR A 336 -8.79 -13.29 5.85
C THR A 336 -8.34 -12.76 4.49
N SER A 337 -9.05 -11.79 3.91
CA SER A 337 -8.71 -11.26 2.58
C SER A 337 -7.37 -10.51 2.58
N MET A 338 -6.83 -10.22 1.39
CA MET A 338 -5.64 -9.36 1.23
C MET A 338 -5.86 -8.01 1.93
N GLU A 339 -7.02 -7.39 1.70
CA GLU A 339 -7.37 -6.09 2.26
C GLU A 339 -7.41 -6.13 3.78
N ALA A 340 -7.94 -7.19 4.39
CA ALA A 340 -7.94 -7.33 5.84
C ALA A 340 -6.50 -7.46 6.40
N ASN A 341 -5.68 -8.27 5.73
CA ASN A 341 -4.29 -8.51 6.13
C ASN A 341 -3.34 -7.35 5.82
N VAL A 342 -3.73 -6.38 4.99
CA VAL A 342 -2.98 -5.14 4.77
C VAL A 342 -3.46 -4.04 5.72
N ASN A 343 -4.76 -3.72 5.69
CA ASN A 343 -5.31 -2.54 6.35
C ASN A 343 -5.41 -2.72 7.88
N GLY A 344 -5.69 -3.94 8.35
CA GLY A 344 -5.72 -4.22 9.79
C GLY A 344 -4.38 -3.94 10.46
N PRO A 345 -3.27 -4.56 9.97
CA PRO A 345 -1.92 -4.27 10.42
C PRO A 345 -1.50 -2.82 10.23
N ALA A 346 -1.77 -2.20 9.07
CA ALA A 346 -1.39 -0.80 8.82
C ALA A 346 -1.97 0.16 9.87
N LEU A 347 -3.26 0.01 10.21
CA LEU A 347 -3.88 0.78 11.28
C LEU A 347 -3.34 0.42 12.67
N GLY A 348 -2.94 -0.84 12.89
CA GLY A 348 -2.33 -1.25 14.15
C GLY A 348 -0.93 -0.67 14.37
N TYR A 349 -0.12 -0.63 13.31
CA TYR A 349 1.18 0.04 13.29
C TYR A 349 1.02 1.55 13.43
N LEU A 350 0.03 2.16 12.78
CA LEU A 350 -0.31 3.58 12.94
C LEU A 350 -0.57 3.92 14.40
N LYS A 351 -1.44 3.18 15.09
CA LYS A 351 -1.70 3.38 16.53
C LYS A 351 -0.44 3.25 17.37
N ALA A 352 0.36 2.21 17.13
CA ALA A 352 1.61 2.00 17.86
C ALA A 352 2.62 3.13 17.62
N ALA A 353 2.75 3.60 16.39
CA ALA A 353 3.63 4.69 16.02
C ALA A 353 3.20 6.02 16.66
N VAL A 354 1.89 6.29 16.77
CA VAL A 354 1.39 7.50 17.44
C VAL A 354 1.77 7.50 18.92
N LEU A 355 1.70 6.33 19.58
CA LEU A 355 2.16 6.19 20.96
C LEU A 355 3.67 6.45 21.11
N ARG A 356 4.49 6.01 20.15
CA ARG A 356 5.94 6.27 20.13
C ARG A 356 6.25 7.74 19.87
N ASN A 357 5.61 8.32 18.88
CA ASN A 357 5.75 9.73 18.54
C ASN A 357 5.42 10.65 19.73
N ARG A 358 4.28 10.41 20.40
CA ARG A 358 3.86 11.14 21.62
C ARG A 358 4.82 10.95 22.80
N ALA A 359 5.64 9.89 22.78
CA ALA A 359 6.70 9.65 23.77
C ALA A 359 8.06 10.27 23.39
N GLY A 360 8.14 10.95 22.24
CA GLY A 360 9.37 11.54 21.72
C GLY A 360 10.30 10.54 21.01
N ASP A 361 9.76 9.41 20.54
CA ASP A 361 10.49 8.37 19.81
C ASP A 361 10.19 8.50 18.31
N TYR A 362 11.09 9.22 17.62
CA TYR A 362 11.02 9.59 16.21
C TYR A 362 12.03 8.77 15.39
N GLY A 363 11.84 8.72 14.07
CA GLY A 363 12.70 8.00 13.16
C GLY A 363 11.95 7.09 12.20
N VAL A 364 12.68 6.26 11.46
CA VAL A 364 12.14 5.32 10.47
C VAL A 364 12.19 3.90 11.03
N TYR A 365 11.04 3.26 11.10
CA TYR A 365 10.88 1.92 11.65
C TYR A 365 10.22 0.97 10.67
N GLY A 366 10.41 -0.32 10.91
CA GLY A 366 9.74 -1.40 10.21
C GLY A 366 8.85 -2.24 11.13
N PRO A 367 8.13 -3.20 10.54
CA PRO A 367 7.26 -4.13 11.27
C PRO A 367 8.04 -5.10 12.18
N SER A 368 9.35 -5.26 11.94
CA SER A 368 10.27 -6.03 12.79
C SER A 368 10.67 -5.28 14.08
N GLU A 369 10.41 -3.96 14.17
CA GLU A 369 10.90 -3.08 15.24
C GLU A 369 9.76 -2.48 16.10
N VAL A 370 8.52 -2.62 15.64
CA VAL A 370 7.32 -2.08 16.30
C VAL A 370 6.34 -3.22 16.57
N MET A 371 5.76 -3.28 17.76
CA MET A 371 4.63 -4.16 18.04
C MET A 371 3.33 -3.41 17.70
N PRO A 372 2.50 -3.89 16.75
CA PRO A 372 1.25 -3.20 16.40
C PRO A 372 0.26 -3.22 17.58
N SER A 373 -0.53 -2.15 17.70
CA SER A 373 -1.57 -2.01 18.72
C SER A 373 -2.95 -2.34 18.13
N PHE A 374 -3.75 -3.15 18.82
CA PHE A 374 -5.04 -3.62 18.31
C PHE A 374 -6.07 -2.49 18.16
#